data_AF-A5L6H3-F1
#
_entry.id   AF-A5L6H3-F1
#
_cell.length_a   1.000
_cell.length_b   1.000
_cell.length_c   1.000
_cell.angle_alpha   90.00
_cell.angle_beta   90.00
_cell.angle_gamma   90.00
#
_symmetry.space_group_name_H-M   'P 1'
#
loop_
_entity.id
_entity.type
_entity.pdbx_description
1 polymer ?
#
loop_
_entity_poly.entity_id
_entity_poly.type
_entity_poly.pdbx_seq_one_letter_code
_entity_poly.pdbx_strand_id
1 'polypeptide(L)'
;MSLHLSNVILHQLSKNDQEELIVNYRAESLENDASSESLVAELHRVFNSKAGKGFGSFKSDSEFQQWLHQLRAGETNFYDFSQKSAQRLKDELSKYPFADEGILVMAEYQSLATDYLFIGLLPSNQSLKVTEGLDISATDYLDISKMDIAAR
;
A
#
# COMPACT_ATOMS: atom_id res chain seq x y z
N MET A 1 12.25 -12.10 12.23
CA MET A 1 10.99 -12.86 12.04
C MET A 1 10.94 -13.20 10.56
N SER A 2 10.85 -14.47 10.17
CA SER A 2 10.87 -14.83 8.74
C SER A 2 9.50 -14.50 8.12
N LEU A 3 9.49 -13.50 7.25
CA LEU A 3 8.39 -13.16 6.36
C LEU A 3 8.80 -13.58 4.95
N HIS A 4 7.90 -14.19 4.20
CA HIS A 4 8.14 -14.53 2.80
C HIS A 4 7.29 -13.63 1.92
N LEU A 5 7.94 -12.77 1.12
CA LEU A 5 7.27 -11.83 0.23
C LEU A 5 6.96 -12.50 -1.11
N SER A 6 5.69 -12.47 -1.51
CA SER A 6 5.25 -12.99 -2.81
C SER A 6 5.09 -11.87 -3.83
N ASN A 7 4.37 -10.80 -3.48
CA ASN A 7 4.19 -9.63 -4.33
C ASN A 7 4.18 -8.36 -3.50
N VAL A 8 4.70 -7.25 -4.03
CA VAL A 8 4.45 -5.90 -3.51
C VAL A 8 4.46 -4.87 -4.63
N ILE A 9 3.58 -3.89 -4.53
CA ILE A 9 3.51 -2.76 -5.45
C ILE A 9 3.19 -1.47 -4.71
N LEU A 10 3.74 -0.36 -5.22
CA LEU A 10 3.56 0.99 -4.69
C LEU A 10 2.93 1.87 -5.79
N HIS A 11 1.63 2.13 -5.70
CA HIS A 11 0.97 3.17 -6.50
C HIS A 11 1.01 4.49 -5.74
N GLN A 12 0.72 5.60 -6.40
CA GLN A 12 0.58 6.90 -5.74
C GLN A 12 -0.81 7.47 -6.01
N LEU A 13 -1.47 7.93 -4.94
CA LEU A 13 -2.63 8.80 -5.00
C LEU A 13 -2.15 10.24 -4.82
N SER A 14 -2.46 11.11 -5.77
CA SER A 14 -2.11 12.53 -5.72
C SER A 14 -3.22 13.37 -6.34
N LYS A 15 -3.28 14.66 -6.03
CA LYS A 15 -4.16 15.61 -6.69
C LYS A 15 -3.48 16.17 -7.94
N ASN A 16 -4.26 16.34 -9.00
CA ASN A 16 -3.83 17.06 -10.19
C ASN A 16 -4.00 18.58 -10.00
N ASP A 17 -3.68 19.36 -11.05
CA ASP A 17 -3.80 20.83 -11.04
C ASP A 17 -5.25 21.34 -10.81
N GLN A 18 -6.25 20.46 -10.96
CA GLN A 18 -7.67 20.75 -10.73
C GLN A 18 -8.15 20.28 -9.35
N GLU A 19 -7.24 19.91 -8.45
CA GLU A 19 -7.50 19.32 -7.13
C GLU A 19 -8.23 17.96 -7.17
N GLU A 20 -8.27 17.30 -8.32
CA GLU A 20 -8.89 15.99 -8.46
C GLU A 20 -7.91 14.87 -8.11
N LEU A 21 -8.36 13.90 -7.32
CA LEU A 21 -7.56 12.73 -6.97
C LEU A 21 -7.33 11.84 -8.20
N ILE A 22 -6.07 11.55 -8.50
CA ILE A 22 -5.64 10.65 -9.57
C ILE A 22 -4.77 9.53 -9.00
N VAL A 23 -4.67 8.43 -9.76
CA VAL A 23 -3.76 7.32 -9.43
C VAL A 23 -2.61 7.32 -10.43
N ASN A 24 -1.39 7.50 -9.92
CA ASN A 24 -0.17 7.24 -10.68
C ASN A 24 0.23 5.79 -10.45
N TYR A 25 0.02 4.96 -11.47
CA TYR A 25 0.34 3.55 -11.40
C TYR A 25 1.85 3.34 -11.58
N ARG A 26 2.44 2.49 -10.73
CA ARG A 26 3.72 1.86 -11.07
C ARG A 26 3.53 0.95 -12.29
N ALA A 27 4.58 0.81 -13.09
CA ALA A 27 4.55 -0.03 -14.29
C ALA A 27 4.53 -1.54 -13.99
N GLU A 28 5.13 -1.94 -12.86
CA GLU A 28 5.25 -3.35 -12.45
C GLU A 28 5.43 -3.46 -10.92
N SER A 29 5.27 -4.66 -10.38
CA SER A 29 5.59 -4.98 -8.99
C SER A 29 7.05 -4.67 -8.66
N LEU A 30 7.37 -4.42 -7.39
CA LEU A 30 8.77 -4.38 -6.98
C LEU A 30 9.38 -5.78 -7.10
N GLU A 31 10.67 -5.84 -7.38
CA GLU A 31 11.45 -7.05 -7.23
C GLU A 31 11.42 -7.50 -5.76
N ASN A 32 11.30 -8.80 -5.52
CA ASN A 32 11.37 -9.38 -4.18
C ASN A 32 12.83 -9.47 -3.72
N ASP A 33 13.37 -8.32 -3.36
CA ASP A 33 14.72 -8.11 -2.84
C ASP A 33 14.72 -7.85 -1.33
N ALA A 34 15.91 -7.68 -0.74
CA ALA A 34 16.02 -7.38 0.69
C ALA A 34 15.33 -6.07 1.09
N SER A 35 15.25 -5.10 0.19
CA SER A 35 14.66 -3.77 0.45
C SER A 35 13.14 -3.85 0.56
N SER A 36 12.49 -4.50 -0.41
CA SER A 36 11.05 -4.73 -0.44
C SER A 36 10.60 -5.68 0.68
N GLU A 37 11.36 -6.73 0.98
CA GLU A 37 11.09 -7.59 2.13
C GLU A 37 11.16 -6.81 3.45
N SER A 38 12.17 -5.94 3.60
CA SER A 38 12.32 -5.09 4.80
C SER A 38 11.16 -4.12 4.95
N LEU A 39 10.71 -3.50 3.84
CA LEU A 39 9.54 -2.62 3.83
C LEU A 39 8.29 -3.37 4.32
N VAL A 40 8.01 -4.55 3.77
CA VAL A 40 6.80 -5.33 4.12
C VAL A 40 6.89 -5.89 5.55
N ALA A 41 8.07 -6.30 5.99
CA ALA A 41 8.31 -6.69 7.38
C ALA A 41 8.03 -5.56 8.37
N GLU A 42 8.45 -4.33 8.04
CA GLU A 42 8.19 -3.16 8.87
C GLU A 42 6.71 -2.77 8.88
N LEU A 43 6.05 -2.79 7.71
CA LEU A 43 4.59 -2.60 7.61
C LEU A 43 3.84 -3.60 8.48
N HIS A 44 4.18 -4.89 8.40
CA HIS A 44 3.60 -5.94 9.22
C HIS A 44 3.77 -5.67 10.72
N ARG A 45 5.00 -5.29 11.13
CA ARG A 45 5.33 -5.00 12.53
C ARG A 45 4.53 -3.81 13.06
N VAL A 46 4.51 -2.69 12.34
CA VAL A 46 3.82 -1.46 12.75
C VAL A 46 2.30 -1.66 12.73
N PHE A 47 1.75 -2.32 11.72
CA PHE A 47 0.32 -2.64 11.68
C PHE A 47 -0.09 -3.51 12.88
N ASN A 48 0.73 -4.50 13.25
CA ASN A 48 0.46 -5.35 14.42
C ASN A 48 0.57 -4.61 15.75
N SER A 49 1.45 -3.62 15.88
CA SER A 49 1.64 -2.88 17.15
C SER A 49 0.56 -1.82 17.41
N LYS A 50 -0.13 -1.30 16.38
CA LYS A 50 -1.22 -0.33 16.57
C LYS A 50 -2.37 -0.94 17.39
N ALA A 51 -2.75 -0.28 18.49
CA ALA A 51 -3.92 -0.65 19.28
C ALA A 51 -5.22 -0.20 18.60
N GLY A 52 -6.37 -0.74 19.02
CA GLY A 52 -7.68 -0.28 18.54
C GLY A 52 -8.04 -0.70 17.11
N LYS A 53 -7.45 -1.77 16.58
CA LYS A 53 -7.82 -2.33 15.28
C LYS A 53 -9.28 -2.79 15.28
N GLY A 54 -10.06 -2.34 14.31
CA GLY A 54 -11.39 -2.87 14.03
C GLY A 54 -11.33 -4.18 13.23
N PHE A 55 -12.41 -4.95 13.27
CA PHE A 55 -12.61 -6.11 12.41
C PHE A 55 -13.74 -5.82 11.43
N GLY A 56 -13.60 -6.29 10.19
CA GLY A 56 -14.59 -6.12 9.14
C GLY A 56 -14.80 -7.41 8.36
N SER A 57 -15.91 -7.46 7.62
CA SER A 57 -16.17 -8.49 6.63
C SER A 57 -16.62 -7.83 5.34
N PHE A 58 -16.38 -8.48 4.21
CA PHE A 58 -16.91 -8.01 2.94
C PHE A 58 -18.43 -8.12 2.93
N LYS A 59 -19.09 -7.12 2.34
CA LYS A 59 -20.50 -7.23 2.00
C LYS A 59 -20.67 -8.23 0.85
N SER A 60 -21.85 -8.82 0.75
CA SER A 60 -22.18 -9.82 -0.27
C SER A 60 -22.01 -9.31 -1.71
N ASP A 61 -22.10 -8.01 -1.93
CA ASP A 61 -21.98 -7.31 -3.21
C ASP A 61 -20.59 -6.65 -3.40
N SER A 62 -19.59 -7.03 -2.60
CA SER A 62 -18.24 -6.48 -2.68
C SER A 62 -17.52 -6.93 -3.96
N GLU A 63 -17.35 -6.01 -4.90
CA GLU A 63 -16.53 -6.22 -6.11
C GLU A 63 -15.08 -6.59 -5.76
N PHE A 64 -14.52 -5.93 -4.73
CA PHE A 64 -13.17 -6.22 -4.25
C PHE A 64 -13.03 -7.67 -3.78
N GLN A 65 -14.06 -8.22 -3.11
CA GLN A 65 -14.05 -9.61 -2.68
C GLN A 65 -13.99 -10.55 -3.90
N GLN A 66 -14.75 -10.24 -4.96
CA GLN A 66 -14.73 -11.04 -6.19
C GLN A 66 -13.34 -11.00 -6.85
N TRP A 67 -12.72 -9.82 -6.96
CA TRP A 67 -11.38 -9.70 -7.53
C TRP A 67 -10.32 -10.42 -6.70
N LEU A 68 -10.44 -10.38 -5.37
CA LEU A 68 -9.55 -11.13 -4.47
C LEU A 68 -9.69 -12.64 -4.66
N HIS A 69 -10.92 -13.14 -4.86
CA HIS A 69 -11.14 -14.55 -5.19
C HIS A 69 -10.52 -14.93 -6.53
N GLN A 70 -10.67 -14.10 -7.56
CA GLN A 70 -10.05 -14.30 -8.88
C GLN A 70 -8.52 -14.32 -8.80
N LEU A 71 -7.92 -13.41 -8.02
CA LEU A 71 -6.48 -13.37 -7.79
C LEU A 71 -6.00 -14.69 -7.16
N ARG A 72 -6.68 -15.14 -6.09
CA ARG A 72 -6.35 -16.39 -5.40
C ARG A 72 -6.58 -17.64 -6.25
N ALA A 73 -7.51 -17.58 -7.20
CA ALA A 73 -7.75 -18.64 -8.18
C ALA A 73 -6.76 -18.61 -9.36
N GLY A 74 -5.91 -17.58 -9.46
CA GLY A 74 -4.99 -17.38 -10.58
C GLY A 74 -5.67 -16.94 -11.88
N GLU A 75 -6.93 -16.48 -11.81
CA GLU A 75 -7.70 -15.99 -12.96
C GLU A 75 -7.28 -14.58 -13.39
N THR A 76 -6.70 -13.80 -12.46
CA THR A 76 -6.10 -12.50 -12.71
C THR A 76 -4.72 -12.44 -12.06
N ASN A 77 -3.79 -11.71 -12.67
CA ASN A 77 -2.48 -11.48 -12.04
C ASN A 77 -2.57 -10.37 -10.98
N PHE A 78 -1.53 -10.27 -10.14
CA PHE A 78 -1.43 -9.30 -9.06
C PHE A 78 -1.46 -7.84 -9.54
N TYR A 79 -0.86 -7.55 -10.70
CA TYR A 79 -0.80 -6.20 -11.25
C TYR A 79 -2.17 -5.67 -11.67
N ASP A 80 -2.95 -6.47 -12.40
CA ASP A 80 -4.30 -6.12 -12.82
C ASP A 80 -5.24 -5.98 -11.61
N PHE A 81 -5.05 -6.84 -10.60
CA PHE A 81 -5.75 -6.73 -9.31
C PHE A 81 -5.41 -5.42 -8.59
N SER A 82 -4.13 -5.04 -8.55
CA SER A 82 -3.68 -3.83 -7.85
C SER A 82 -4.19 -2.57 -8.53
N GLN A 83 -4.19 -2.52 -9.87
CA GLN A 83 -4.75 -1.41 -10.64
C GLN A 83 -6.25 -1.22 -10.35
N LYS A 84 -7.04 -2.30 -10.45
CA LYS A 84 -8.49 -2.24 -10.14
C LYS A 84 -8.76 -1.79 -8.71
N SER A 85 -7.99 -2.31 -7.77
CA SER A 85 -8.12 -1.96 -6.34
C SER A 85 -7.79 -0.49 -6.09
N ALA A 86 -6.71 0.02 -6.68
CA ALA A 86 -6.29 1.41 -6.57
C ALA A 86 -7.32 2.37 -7.19
N GLN A 87 -7.83 2.06 -8.39
CA GLN A 87 -8.89 2.83 -9.02
C GLN A 87 -10.15 2.90 -8.15
N ARG A 88 -10.60 1.75 -7.62
CA ARG A 88 -11.78 1.68 -6.75
C ARG A 88 -11.60 2.49 -5.47
N LEU A 89 -10.40 2.44 -4.86
CA LEU A 89 -10.07 3.24 -3.68
C LEU A 89 -10.09 4.74 -4.01
N LYS A 90 -9.46 5.14 -5.12
CA LYS A 90 -9.47 6.54 -5.58
C LYS A 90 -10.90 7.06 -5.82
N ASP A 91 -11.75 6.28 -6.47
CA ASP A 91 -13.14 6.68 -6.72
C ASP A 91 -13.97 6.76 -5.42
N GLU A 92 -13.66 5.93 -4.42
CA GLU A 92 -14.28 6.03 -3.10
C GLU A 92 -13.80 7.27 -2.32
N LEU A 93 -12.49 7.51 -2.29
CA LEU A 93 -11.90 8.66 -1.59
C LEU A 93 -12.30 9.99 -2.24
N SER A 94 -12.46 10.04 -3.56
CA SER A 94 -12.88 11.25 -4.29
C SER A 94 -14.27 11.77 -3.90
N LYS A 95 -15.08 10.96 -3.20
CA LYS A 95 -16.37 11.40 -2.66
C LYS A 95 -16.23 12.33 -1.46
N TYR A 96 -15.03 12.42 -0.87
CA TYR A 96 -14.75 13.20 0.32
C TYR A 96 -13.82 14.38 -0.02
N PRO A 97 -14.09 15.60 0.46
CA PRO A 97 -13.33 16.81 0.09
C PRO A 97 -11.87 16.81 0.60
N PHE A 98 -11.56 15.98 1.60
CA PHE A 98 -10.21 15.83 2.16
C PHE A 98 -9.59 14.49 1.78
N ALA A 99 -9.83 14.02 0.54
CA ALA A 99 -9.29 12.77 0.06
C ALA A 99 -7.77 12.72 0.26
N ASP A 100 -7.32 11.69 0.99
CA ASP A 100 -5.91 11.53 1.36
C ASP A 100 -5.04 11.25 0.13
N GLU A 101 -3.93 11.98 0.04
CA GLU A 101 -2.84 11.70 -0.89
C GLU A 101 -1.80 10.79 -0.22
N GLY A 102 -1.06 10.03 -1.00
CA GLY A 102 0.00 9.20 -0.47
C GLY A 102 0.38 8.05 -1.37
N ILE A 103 1.21 7.16 -0.82
CA ILE A 103 1.65 5.94 -1.48
C ILE A 103 0.72 4.81 -1.06
N LEU A 104 -0.01 4.26 -2.02
CA LEU A 104 -0.81 3.07 -1.84
C LEU A 104 0.08 1.84 -1.99
N VAL A 105 0.26 1.13 -0.88
CA VAL A 105 1.02 -0.10 -0.80
C VAL A 105 0.08 -1.29 -0.80
N MET A 106 0.32 -2.25 -1.68
CA MET A 106 -0.36 -3.54 -1.67
C MET A 106 0.71 -4.63 -1.63
N ALA A 107 0.60 -5.58 -0.71
CA ALA A 107 1.58 -6.65 -0.56
C ALA A 107 0.93 -8.00 -0.21
N GLU A 108 1.29 -9.05 -0.95
CA GLU A 108 1.00 -10.44 -0.62
C GLU A 108 2.24 -11.07 0.00
N TYR A 109 2.10 -11.61 1.22
CA TYR A 109 3.20 -12.23 1.93
C TYR A 109 2.71 -13.26 2.94
N GLN A 110 3.61 -14.15 3.34
CA GLN A 110 3.37 -15.12 4.40
C GLN A 110 4.15 -14.76 5.67
N SER A 111 3.49 -14.81 6.82
CA SER A 111 4.12 -14.67 8.13
C SER A 111 3.49 -15.67 9.12
N LEU A 112 4.33 -16.45 9.81
CA LEU A 112 3.89 -17.51 10.73
C LEU A 112 2.87 -18.49 10.09
N ALA A 113 3.16 -18.94 8.86
CA ALA A 113 2.30 -19.83 8.06
C ALA A 113 0.89 -19.29 7.79
N THR A 114 0.68 -17.97 7.89
CA THR A 114 -0.55 -17.30 7.50
C THR A 114 -0.28 -16.40 6.31
N ASP A 115 -1.10 -16.55 5.27
CA ASP A 115 -1.05 -15.71 4.08
C ASP A 115 -1.83 -14.41 4.33
N TYR A 116 -1.20 -13.28 4.05
CA TYR A 116 -1.75 -11.96 4.25
C TYR A 116 -1.78 -11.20 2.94
N LEU A 117 -2.84 -10.41 2.76
CA LEU A 117 -2.87 -9.30 1.79
C LEU A 117 -2.90 -8.02 2.61
N PHE A 118 -1.80 -7.27 2.63
CA PHE A 118 -1.76 -5.95 3.24
C PHE A 118 -2.09 -4.89 2.21
N ILE A 119 -2.95 -3.94 2.58
CA ILE A 119 -3.26 -2.74 1.80
C ILE A 119 -3.19 -1.54 2.71
N GLY A 120 -2.42 -0.52 2.35
CA GLY A 120 -2.36 0.71 3.13
C GLY A 120 -2.04 1.94 2.29
N LEU A 121 -2.60 3.08 2.66
CA LEU A 121 -2.25 4.39 2.12
C LEU A 121 -1.34 5.09 3.12
N LEU A 122 -0.10 5.34 2.71
CA LEU A 122 0.95 5.91 3.55
C LEU A 122 1.26 7.34 3.10
N PRO A 123 1.35 8.31 4.02
CA PRO A 123 1.82 9.64 3.69
C PRO A 123 3.31 9.59 3.31
N SER A 124 3.66 10.37 2.29
CA SER A 124 5.05 10.66 1.92
C SER A 124 5.45 11.99 2.55
N ASN A 125 6.47 11.99 3.39
CA ASN A 125 6.96 13.18 4.08
C ASN A 125 8.36 13.55 3.58
N GLN A 126 8.70 14.83 3.64
CA GLN A 126 10.05 15.30 3.36
C GLN A 126 10.90 15.32 4.63
N SER A 127 12.16 14.92 4.49
CA SER A 127 13.18 15.01 5.52
C SER A 127 14.49 15.54 4.93
N LEU A 128 15.40 15.94 5.81
CA LEU A 128 16.75 16.34 5.43
C LEU A 128 17.71 15.14 5.59
N LYS A 129 18.47 14.86 4.54
CA LYS A 129 19.56 13.88 4.53
C LYS A 129 20.89 14.61 4.40
N VAL A 130 21.82 14.29 5.31
CA VAL A 130 23.23 14.67 5.17
C VAL A 130 23.91 13.69 4.22
N THR A 131 24.53 14.21 3.17
CA THR A 131 25.27 13.43 2.18
C THR A 131 26.65 13.04 2.69
N GLU A 132 27.36 12.15 1.97
CA GLU A 132 28.73 11.75 2.32
C GLU A 132 29.71 12.94 2.34
N GLY A 133 29.45 13.98 1.53
CA GLY A 133 30.22 15.23 1.51
C GLY A 133 29.87 16.22 2.62
N LEU A 134 29.03 15.81 3.59
CA LEU A 134 28.48 16.68 4.66
C LEU A 134 27.59 17.83 4.15
N ASP A 135 27.01 17.69 2.97
CA ASP A 135 26.01 18.63 2.44
C ASP A 135 24.58 18.21 2.82
N ILE A 136 23.63 19.14 2.79
CA ILE A 136 22.22 18.92 3.13
C ILE A 136 21.40 18.76 1.85
N SER A 137 20.68 17.65 1.74
CA SER A 137 19.74 17.36 0.65
C SER A 137 18.36 17.01 1.20
N ALA A 138 17.31 17.28 0.43
CA ALA A 138 15.97 16.80 0.75
C ALA A 138 15.83 15.33 0.31
N THR A 139 15.14 14.52 1.10
CA THR A 139 14.71 13.17 0.73
C THR A 139 13.28 12.98 1.15
N ASP A 140 12.49 12.36 0.27
CA ASP A 140 11.19 11.85 0.65
C ASP A 140 11.35 10.54 1.43
N TYR A 141 10.45 10.30 2.38
CA TYR A 141 10.36 9.04 3.08
C TYR A 141 8.90 8.66 3.33
N LEU A 142 8.64 7.36 3.34
CA LEU A 142 7.35 6.79 3.73
C LEU A 142 7.23 6.78 5.24
N ASP A 143 6.27 7.51 5.79
CA ASP A 143 6.01 7.48 7.23
C ASP A 143 5.07 6.31 7.57
N ILE A 144 5.67 5.13 7.72
CA ILE A 144 4.96 3.89 8.08
C ILE A 144 4.21 4.02 9.42
N SER A 145 4.67 4.87 10.33
CA SER A 145 3.99 5.07 11.62
C SER A 145 2.62 5.73 11.47
N LYS A 146 2.47 6.58 10.43
CA LYS A 146 1.26 7.35 10.12
C LYS A 146 0.41 6.73 9.02
N MET A 147 0.28 5.40 8.99
CA MET A 147 -0.74 4.73 8.19
C MET A 147 -2.14 5.10 8.69
N ASP A 148 -2.83 6.02 8.01
CA ASP A 148 -4.20 6.46 8.34
C ASP A 148 -5.25 5.48 7.79
N ILE A 149 -5.01 4.94 6.59
CA ILE A 149 -5.83 3.88 6.00
C ILE A 149 -4.97 2.64 5.85
N ALA A 150 -5.31 1.56 6.56
CA ALA A 150 -4.68 0.25 6.38
C ALA A 150 -5.62 -0.90 6.75
N ALA A 151 -5.53 -1.99 5.99
CA ALA A 151 -6.25 -3.24 6.22
C ALA A 151 -5.34 -4.44 5.91
N ARG A 152 -5.64 -5.58 6.55
CA ARG A 152 -4.94 -6.84 6.35
C ARG A 152 -5.88 -8.02 6.58
#